data_AF-A0A0C9XRG1-F1
#
_entry.id   AF-A0A0C9XRG1-F1
#
_cell.length_a   1.000
_cell.length_b   1.000
_cell.length_c   1.000
_cell.angle_alpha   90.00
_cell.angle_beta   90.00
_cell.angle_gamma   90.00
#
_symmetry.space_group_name_H-M   'P 1'
#
loop_
_entity.id
_entity.type
_entity.pdbx_description
1 polymer ?
#
loop_
_entity_poly.entity_id
_entity_poly.type
_entity_poly.pdbx_seq_one_letter_code
_entity_poly.pdbx_strand_id
1 'polypeptide(L)'
;MPYAAVVPCSYCFDPVGPPATHSATKFACRKSHNEDFHYATSNSSTTDARRESICKQCIKSEQRHHDELQVGYHWLKDALLVSNQRSSKVSLLNCTTTHVKYLEMTTQQLQHVGVNEALTLGTAEQRHAAAAAAAITTMSQ
;
A
#
# COMPACT_ATOMS: atom_id res chain seq x y z
N MET A 1 -56.45 25.94 -9.79
CA MET A 1 -55.88 24.63 -9.41
C MET A 1 -54.47 24.51 -9.99
N PRO A 2 -53.39 24.75 -9.22
CA PRO A 2 -52.04 24.50 -9.72
C PRO A 2 -51.61 23.07 -9.40
N TYR A 3 -51.19 22.32 -10.42
CA TYR A 3 -50.61 20.99 -10.29
C TYR A 3 -49.14 21.11 -9.84
N ALA A 4 -48.83 20.63 -8.64
CA ALA A 4 -47.44 20.46 -8.20
C ALA A 4 -46.89 19.15 -8.78
N ALA A 5 -46.00 19.24 -9.77
CA ALA A 5 -45.25 18.09 -10.26
C ALA A 5 -44.16 17.72 -9.24
N VAL A 6 -44.40 16.69 -8.42
CA VAL A 6 -43.37 16.07 -7.58
C VAL A 6 -42.54 15.15 -8.48
N VAL A 7 -41.34 15.59 -8.83
CA VAL A 7 -40.32 14.72 -9.42
C VAL A 7 -39.71 13.90 -8.28
N PRO A 8 -39.86 12.56 -8.27
CA PRO A 8 -39.20 11.74 -7.26
C PRO A 8 -37.69 11.83 -7.46
N CYS A 9 -36.97 12.35 -6.46
CA CYS A 9 -35.50 12.27 -6.43
C CYS A 9 -35.09 10.80 -6.52
N SER A 10 -34.27 10.47 -7.52
CA SER A 10 -33.79 9.11 -7.76
C SER A 10 -33.10 8.57 -6.52
N TYR A 11 -33.68 7.50 -5.99
CA TYR A 11 -33.12 6.65 -4.94
C TYR A 11 -31.79 6.09 -5.44
N CYS A 12 -30.68 6.64 -4.94
CA CYS A 12 -29.35 6.09 -5.18
C CYS A 12 -29.29 4.75 -4.44
N PHE A 13 -29.24 3.66 -5.20
CA PHE A 13 -29.17 2.31 -4.65
C PHE A 13 -27.75 2.06 -4.11
N ASP A 14 -27.59 2.04 -2.80
CA ASP A 14 -26.35 1.65 -2.14
C ASP A 14 -26.33 0.11 -1.92
N PRO A 15 -25.40 -0.64 -2.56
CA PRO A 15 -25.34 -2.10 -2.46
C PRO A 15 -24.75 -2.60 -1.13
N VAL A 16 -24.35 -1.69 -0.23
CA VAL A 16 -23.96 -2.00 1.14
C VAL A 16 -25.06 -1.44 2.03
N GLY A 17 -25.98 -2.32 2.46
CA GLY A 17 -27.13 -1.94 3.26
C GLY A 17 -26.74 -1.11 4.50
N PRO A 18 -27.62 -0.21 4.97
CA PRO A 18 -27.32 0.67 6.09
C PRO A 18 -26.91 -0.13 7.33
N PRO A 19 -25.87 0.30 8.08
CA PRO A 19 -25.44 -0.40 9.27
C PRO A 19 -26.60 -0.50 10.28
N ALA A 20 -26.71 -1.64 10.95
CA ALA A 20 -27.76 -1.93 11.91
C ALA A 20 -27.93 -0.77 12.91
N THR A 21 -29.10 -0.13 12.86
CA THR A 21 -29.54 0.94 13.76
C THR A 21 -29.47 0.48 15.21
N HIS A 22 -28.64 1.14 16.02
CA HIS A 22 -28.92 1.29 17.44
C HIS A 22 -30.12 2.25 17.61
N SER A 23 -31.07 1.83 18.43
CA SER A 23 -32.34 2.43 18.81
C SER A 23 -32.51 3.94 18.54
N ALA A 24 -33.34 4.26 17.54
CA ALA A 24 -33.86 5.59 17.30
C ALA A 24 -34.89 5.97 18.39
N THR A 25 -34.48 6.80 19.34
CA THR A 25 -35.42 7.50 20.23
C THR A 25 -36.23 8.49 19.41
N LYS A 26 -37.54 8.28 19.42
CA LYS A 26 -38.57 9.02 18.68
C LYS A 26 -38.55 10.50 19.09
N PHE A 27 -38.12 11.39 18.21
CA PHE A 27 -38.46 12.82 18.31
C PHE A 27 -39.65 13.11 17.42
N ALA A 28 -40.81 13.23 18.05
CA ALA A 28 -42.03 13.73 17.43
C ALA A 28 -41.81 15.19 17.01
N CYS A 29 -41.97 15.46 15.72
CA CYS A 29 -42.08 16.82 15.18
C CYS A 29 -43.36 17.47 15.72
N ARG A 30 -43.24 18.32 16.76
CA ARG A 30 -44.26 19.32 17.08
C ARG A 30 -43.84 20.62 16.41
N LYS A 31 -44.57 20.99 15.36
CA LYS A 31 -44.55 22.32 14.77
C LYS A 31 -45.29 23.27 15.70
N SER A 32 -44.60 24.21 16.35
CA SER A 32 -45.20 25.44 16.85
C SER A 32 -44.14 26.47 17.25
N HIS A 33 -44.41 27.70 16.82
CA HIS A 33 -44.01 28.97 17.41
C HIS A 33 -42.65 29.56 17.03
N ASN A 34 -42.77 30.74 16.44
CA ASN A 34 -41.76 31.64 15.94
C ASN A 34 -41.33 32.52 17.12
N GLU A 35 -40.16 32.24 17.70
CA GLU A 35 -39.49 33.16 18.62
C GLU A 35 -37.99 33.06 18.32
N ASP A 36 -37.39 34.22 18.10
CA ASP A 36 -36.01 34.45 17.71
C ASP A 36 -35.01 33.61 18.54
N PHE A 37 -34.58 32.48 17.98
CA PHE A 37 -33.38 31.80 18.46
C PHE A 37 -32.18 32.63 18.03
N HIS A 38 -31.87 33.64 18.83
CA HIS A 38 -30.55 34.23 18.88
C HIS A 38 -29.55 33.11 19.10
N TYR A 39 -28.92 32.63 18.02
CA TYR A 39 -27.69 31.85 18.10
C TYR A 39 -26.72 32.71 18.91
N ALA A 40 -26.46 32.31 20.14
CA ALA A 40 -25.47 32.90 21.01
C ALA A 40 -24.09 32.76 20.34
N THR A 41 -23.81 33.68 19.43
CA THR A 41 -22.59 33.84 18.65
C THR A 41 -21.57 34.55 19.53
N SER A 42 -21.12 33.87 20.58
CA SER A 42 -20.04 34.39 21.43
C SER A 42 -18.84 33.43 21.50
N ASN A 43 -19.06 32.12 21.28
CA ASN A 43 -17.98 31.12 21.31
C ASN A 43 -17.83 30.30 20.01
N SER A 44 -18.69 30.51 19.00
CA SER A 44 -18.69 29.66 17.79
C SER A 44 -17.49 29.95 16.88
N SER A 45 -17.11 31.23 16.73
CA SER A 45 -16.03 31.64 15.82
C SER A 45 -14.69 31.00 16.14
N THR A 46 -14.34 30.84 17.43
CA THR A 46 -13.08 30.21 17.85
C THR A 46 -13.13 28.70 17.68
N THR A 47 -14.28 28.08 17.93
CA THR A 47 -14.46 26.63 17.72
C THR A 47 -14.52 26.25 16.25
N ASP A 48 -15.12 27.09 15.40
CA ASP A 48 -15.17 26.90 13.95
C ASP A 48 -13.79 27.13 13.33
N ALA A 49 -13.07 28.16 13.74
CA ALA A 49 -11.67 28.35 13.35
C ALA A 49 -10.79 27.16 13.75
N ARG A 50 -11.01 26.59 14.94
CA ARG A 50 -10.33 25.36 15.38
C ARG A 50 -10.68 24.17 14.48
N ARG A 51 -11.98 23.94 14.20
CA ARG A 51 -12.44 22.85 13.32
C ARG A 51 -11.88 22.98 11.91
N GLU A 52 -11.88 24.17 11.34
CA GLU A 52 -11.32 24.45 10.02
C GLU A 52 -9.80 24.22 9.99
N SER A 53 -9.08 24.62 11.04
CA SER A 53 -7.64 24.37 11.17
C SER A 53 -7.31 22.87 11.20
N ILE A 54 -8.11 22.07 11.91
CA ILE A 54 -7.96 20.62 11.96
C ILE A 54 -8.26 20.00 10.60
N CYS A 55 -9.35 20.41 9.94
CA CYS A 55 -9.69 19.95 8.60
C CYS A 55 -8.56 20.24 7.60
N LYS A 56 -8.02 21.47 7.59
CA LYS A 56 -6.88 21.86 6.77
C LYS A 56 -5.62 21.03 7.06
N GLN A 57 -5.35 20.77 8.34
CA GLN A 57 -4.22 19.92 8.73
C GLN A 57 -4.40 18.48 8.22
N CYS A 58 -5.58 17.89 8.39
CA CYS A 58 -5.90 16.55 7.88
C CYS A 58 -5.79 16.48 6.35
N ILE A 59 -6.32 17.46 5.62
CA ILE A 59 -6.18 17.52 4.15
C ILE A 59 -4.71 17.61 3.75
N LYS A 60 -3.92 18.45 4.43
CA LYS A 60 -2.49 18.63 4.13
C LYS A 60 -1.67 17.38 4.46
N SER A 61 -1.97 16.69 5.56
CA SER A 61 -1.29 15.45 5.92
C SER A 61 -1.61 14.32 4.94
N GLU A 62 -2.89 14.18 4.52
CA GLU A 62 -3.27 13.17 3.53
C GLU A 62 -2.66 13.47 2.16
N GLN A 63 -2.62 14.74 1.76
CA GLN A 63 -1.97 15.11 0.51
C GLN A 63 -0.49 14.76 0.53
N ARG A 64 0.22 15.04 1.63
CA ARG A 64 1.63 14.62 1.78
C ARG A 64 1.78 13.11 1.64
N HIS A 65 0.92 12.33 2.29
CA HIS A 65 0.92 10.88 2.18
C HIS A 65 0.67 10.41 0.73
N HIS A 66 -0.26 11.04 0.02
CA HIS A 66 -0.47 10.79 -1.41
C HIS A 66 0.76 11.13 -2.26
N ASP A 67 1.45 12.23 -1.98
CA ASP A 67 2.64 12.65 -2.72
C ASP A 67 3.80 11.68 -2.48
N GLU A 68 4.02 11.26 -1.23
CA GLU A 68 5.01 10.22 -0.87
C GLU A 68 4.73 8.90 -1.61
N LEU A 69 3.47 8.48 -1.68
CA LEU A 69 3.07 7.31 -2.47
C LEU A 69 3.36 7.50 -3.96
N GLN A 70 3.07 8.68 -4.52
CA GLN A 70 3.37 8.98 -5.93
C GLN A 70 4.87 8.90 -6.23
N VAL A 71 5.71 9.45 -5.35
CA VAL A 71 7.17 9.35 -5.46
C VAL A 71 7.63 7.89 -5.42
N GLY A 72 7.08 7.08 -4.50
CA GLY A 72 7.35 5.65 -4.45
C GLY A 72 7.02 4.95 -5.78
N TYR A 73 5.83 5.18 -6.34
CA TYR A 73 5.45 4.61 -7.64
C TYR A 73 6.34 5.08 -8.79
N HIS A 74 6.84 6.31 -8.75
CA HIS A 74 7.80 6.82 -9.74
C HIS A 74 9.13 6.05 -9.64
N TRP A 75 9.68 5.90 -8.43
CA TRP A 75 10.88 5.10 -8.19
C TRP A 75 10.73 3.65 -8.65
N LEU A 76 9.58 3.03 -8.34
CA LEU A 76 9.26 1.68 -8.78
C LEU A 76 9.22 1.57 -10.31
N LYS A 77 8.65 2.56 -11.00
CA LYS A 77 8.61 2.60 -12.46
C LYS A 77 10.02 2.67 -13.05
N ASP A 78 10.87 3.54 -12.51
CA ASP A 78 12.24 3.74 -12.99
C ASP A 78 13.13 2.51 -12.75
N ALA A 79 12.94 1.81 -11.62
CA ALA A 79 13.75 0.64 -11.26
C ALA A 79 13.40 -0.63 -12.05
N LEU A 80 12.13 -0.81 -12.44
CA LEU A 80 11.66 -2.08 -13.01
C LEU A 80 11.77 -2.16 -14.53
N LEU A 81 11.63 -1.04 -15.25
CA LEU A 81 11.50 -1.05 -16.71
C LEU A 81 12.00 0.26 -17.34
N VAL A 82 12.73 0.15 -18.45
CA VAL A 82 12.99 1.25 -19.41
C VAL A 82 11.70 1.72 -20.13
N SER A 83 10.59 0.98 -19.98
CA SER A 83 9.31 1.29 -20.61
C SER A 83 8.68 2.56 -20.02
N ASN A 84 8.84 3.65 -20.75
CA ASN A 84 8.36 4.98 -20.37
C ASN A 84 6.83 5.15 -20.49
N GLN A 85 6.07 4.11 -20.91
CA GLN A 85 4.61 4.19 -21.08
C GLN A 85 3.82 4.28 -19.76
N ARG A 86 2.54 4.63 -19.84
CA ARG A 86 1.64 4.79 -18.68
C ARG A 86 1.25 3.43 -18.08
N SER A 87 2.11 2.89 -17.22
CA SER A 87 1.82 1.71 -16.41
C SER A 87 0.78 2.02 -15.32
N SER A 88 -0.19 1.12 -15.13
CA SER A 88 -1.17 1.25 -14.04
C SER A 88 -0.53 0.97 -12.68
N LYS A 89 -1.10 1.51 -11.57
CA LYS A 89 -0.62 1.24 -10.20
C LYS A 89 -0.57 -0.26 -9.89
N VAL A 90 -1.60 -1.01 -10.28
CA VAL A 90 -1.67 -2.46 -10.07
C VAL A 90 -0.61 -3.20 -10.89
N SER A 91 -0.40 -2.79 -12.15
CA SER A 91 0.63 -3.39 -13.00
C SER A 91 2.04 -3.18 -12.43
N LEU A 92 2.35 -1.98 -11.91
CA LEU A 92 3.63 -1.69 -11.28
C LEU A 92 3.86 -2.59 -10.05
N LEU A 93 2.87 -2.70 -9.16
CA LEU A 93 2.99 -3.55 -7.96
C LEU A 93 3.15 -5.04 -8.31
N ASN A 94 2.39 -5.53 -9.29
CA ASN A 94 2.52 -6.93 -9.74
C ASN A 94 3.88 -7.19 -10.38
N CYS A 95 4.36 -6.27 -11.23
CA CYS A 95 5.68 -6.36 -11.84
C CYS A 95 6.79 -6.35 -10.78
N THR A 96 6.69 -5.47 -9.79
CA THR A 96 7.62 -5.41 -8.64
C THR A 96 7.71 -6.74 -7.93
N THR A 97 6.55 -7.31 -7.60
CA THR A 97 6.46 -8.58 -6.87
C THR A 97 7.11 -9.70 -7.67
N THR A 98 6.88 -9.76 -8.97
CA THR A 98 7.52 -10.74 -9.86
C THR A 98 9.03 -10.51 -9.97
N HIS A 99 9.48 -9.24 -10.07
CA HIS A 99 10.89 -8.91 -10.18
C HIS A 99 11.68 -9.25 -8.91
N VAL A 100 11.10 -9.00 -7.72
CA VAL A 100 11.69 -9.42 -6.45
C VAL A 100 11.88 -10.93 -6.41
N LYS A 101 10.84 -11.71 -6.75
CA LYS A 101 10.92 -13.18 -6.82
C LYS A 101 11.97 -13.67 -7.82
N TYR A 102 12.06 -13.01 -8.97
CA TYR A 102 13.09 -13.31 -9.97
C TYR A 102 14.49 -13.09 -9.40
N LEU A 103 14.76 -11.94 -8.80
CA LEU A 103 16.06 -11.65 -8.17
C LEU A 103 16.40 -12.61 -7.04
N GLU A 104 15.43 -12.97 -6.20
CA GLU A 104 15.60 -13.98 -5.14
C GLU A 104 16.01 -15.34 -5.72
N MET A 105 15.31 -15.80 -6.76
CA MET A 105 15.60 -17.08 -7.41
C MET A 105 16.96 -17.06 -8.12
N THR A 106 17.31 -15.96 -8.80
CA THR A 106 18.63 -15.79 -9.43
C THR A 106 19.74 -15.77 -8.39
N THR A 107 19.54 -15.10 -7.25
CA THR A 107 20.51 -15.07 -6.15
C THR A 107 20.74 -16.47 -5.59
N GLN A 108 19.67 -17.24 -5.37
CA GLN A 108 19.77 -18.64 -4.90
C GLN A 108 20.50 -19.53 -5.90
N GLN A 109 20.21 -19.40 -7.21
CA GLN A 109 20.92 -20.15 -8.25
C GLN A 109 22.40 -19.81 -8.28
N LEU A 110 22.77 -18.53 -8.23
CA LEU A 110 24.17 -18.09 -8.22
C LEU A 110 24.91 -18.57 -6.97
N GLN A 111 24.27 -18.52 -5.80
CA GLN A 111 24.84 -19.07 -4.57
C GLN A 111 25.03 -20.59 -4.68
N HIS A 112 24.05 -21.32 -5.20
CA HIS A 112 24.17 -22.76 -5.37
C HIS A 112 25.26 -23.14 -6.39
N VAL A 113 25.33 -22.46 -7.53
CA VAL A 113 26.39 -22.67 -8.53
C VAL A 113 27.76 -22.33 -7.95
N GLY A 114 27.90 -21.21 -7.24
CA GLY A 114 29.16 -20.83 -6.58
C GLY A 114 29.59 -21.80 -5.50
N VAL A 115 28.66 -22.33 -4.69
CA VAL A 115 28.94 -23.39 -3.70
C VAL A 115 29.35 -24.69 -4.38
N ASN A 116 28.69 -25.06 -5.48
CA ASN A 116 29.05 -26.27 -6.23
C ASN A 116 30.43 -26.14 -6.88
N GLU A 117 30.76 -24.97 -7.43
CA GLU A 117 32.10 -24.70 -7.99
C GLU A 117 33.18 -24.76 -6.89
N ALA A 118 32.95 -24.10 -5.75
CA ALA A 118 33.86 -24.15 -4.60
C ALA A 118 34.02 -25.56 -4.02
N LEU A 119 32.94 -26.33 -3.92
CA LEU A 119 32.98 -27.73 -3.48
C LEU A 119 33.79 -28.57 -4.47
N THR A 120 33.57 -28.38 -5.78
CA THR A 120 34.27 -29.14 -6.82
C THR A 120 35.77 -28.87 -6.78
N LEU A 121 36.17 -27.60 -6.64
CA LEU A 121 37.56 -27.18 -6.49
C LEU A 121 38.18 -27.72 -5.18
N GLY A 122 37.50 -27.59 -4.05
CA GLY A 122 37.97 -28.11 -2.76
C GLY A 122 38.14 -29.63 -2.75
N THR A 123 37.22 -30.36 -3.39
CA THR A 123 37.33 -31.83 -3.48
C THR A 123 38.44 -32.27 -4.44
N ALA A 124 38.69 -31.51 -5.51
CA ALA A 124 39.79 -31.77 -6.43
C ALA A 124 41.13 -31.61 -5.72
N GLU A 125 41.34 -30.52 -4.99
CA GLU A 125 42.56 -30.29 -4.20
C GLU A 125 42.79 -31.39 -3.16
N GLN A 126 41.74 -31.79 -2.44
CA GLN A 126 41.84 -32.82 -1.41
C GLN A 126 42.17 -34.21 -2.00
N ARG A 127 41.66 -34.55 -3.19
CA ARG A 127 42.02 -35.78 -3.90
C ARG A 127 43.46 -35.76 -4.40
N HIS A 128 43.95 -34.63 -4.93
CA HIS A 128 45.34 -34.50 -5.35
C HIS A 128 46.31 -34.59 -4.17
N ALA A 129 46.00 -33.95 -3.05
CA ALA A 129 46.77 -34.06 -1.82
C ALA A 129 46.80 -35.51 -1.28
N ALA A 130 45.64 -36.18 -1.26
CA ALA A 130 45.54 -37.58 -0.83
C ALA A 130 46.31 -38.54 -1.76
N ALA A 131 46.23 -38.34 -3.08
CA ALA A 131 46.97 -39.14 -4.06
C ALA A 131 48.49 -38.94 -3.94
N ALA A 132 48.95 -37.71 -3.70
CA ALA A 132 50.36 -37.41 -3.46
C ALA A 132 50.88 -38.07 -2.16
N ALA A 133 50.11 -37.99 -1.07
CA ALA A 133 50.47 -38.62 0.20
C ALA A 133 50.54 -40.17 0.09
N ALA A 134 49.62 -40.78 -0.66
CA ALA A 134 49.63 -42.21 -0.92
C ALA A 134 50.87 -42.64 -1.74
N ALA A 135 51.27 -41.86 -2.75
CA ALA A 135 52.46 -42.14 -3.56
C ALA A 135 53.77 -42.03 -2.76
N ILE A 136 53.86 -41.07 -1.85
CA ILE A 136 55.03 -40.92 -0.96
C ILE A 136 55.11 -42.12 0.00
N THR A 137 53.97 -42.61 0.47
CA THR A 137 53.91 -43.76 1.38
C THR A 137 54.33 -45.06 0.68
N THR A 138 53.95 -45.27 -0.58
CA THR A 138 54.34 -46.46 -1.35
C THR A 138 55.80 -46.45 -1.82
N MET A 139 56.41 -45.27 -2.00
CA MET A 139 57.84 -45.15 -2.34
C MET A 139 58.79 -45.34 -1.15
N SER A 140 58.27 -45.37 0.08
CA SER A 140 59.06 -45.48 1.32
C SER A 140 59.09 -46.90 1.93
N GLN A 141 58.53 -47.90 1.24
CA GLN A 141 58.68 -49.33 1.57
C GLN A 141 59.71 -49.99 0.67
#